data_AF-A0A1G3UEX2-F1
#
_entry.id   AF-A0A1G3UEX2-F1
#
_cell.length_a   1.000
_cell.length_b   1.000
_cell.length_c   1.000
_cell.angle_alpha   90.00
_cell.angle_beta   90.00
_cell.angle_gamma   90.00
#
_symmetry.space_group_name_H-M   'P 1'
#
loop_
_entity.id
_entity.type
_entity.pdbx_description
1 polymer ?
#
loop_
_entity_poly.entity_id
_entity_poly.type
_entity_poly.pdbx_seq_one_letter_code
_entity_poly.pdbx_strand_id
1 'polypeptide(L)'
;MATFISDGKKLLDVEYDDIVEINDIVDGMRVISKDVRDGEYAVFMLELNGNICCYVFDEVFIIARVNGFETLLDAITAWKRDEI
;
A
#
# COMPACT_ATOMS: atom_id res chain seq x y z
N MET A 1 9.57 -4.47 -11.77
CA MET A 1 9.62 -4.69 -10.31
C MET A 1 10.50 -3.61 -9.75
N ALA A 2 9.87 -2.53 -9.33
CA ALA A 2 10.51 -1.39 -8.70
C ALA A 2 10.66 -1.64 -7.19
N THR A 3 11.55 -0.89 -6.56
CA THR A 3 11.70 -0.88 -5.11
C THR A 3 11.59 0.55 -4.64
N PHE A 4 10.59 0.79 -3.81
CA PHE A 4 10.25 2.08 -3.24
C PHE A 4 10.64 2.12 -1.77
N ILE A 5 11.07 3.29 -1.33
CA ILE A 5 11.38 3.59 0.07
C ILE A 5 10.49 4.75 0.47
N SER A 6 9.86 4.67 1.64
CA SER A 6 9.09 5.77 2.21
C SER A 6 9.79 6.38 3.42
N ASP A 7 9.49 7.67 3.70
CA ASP A 7 9.82 8.31 4.97
C ASP A 7 8.71 8.12 6.04
N GLY A 8 7.74 7.24 5.75
CA GLY A 8 6.52 7.03 6.54
C GLY A 8 5.42 8.07 6.29
N LYS A 9 5.65 9.06 5.41
CA LYS A 9 4.65 10.04 4.95
C LYS A 9 4.51 10.07 3.44
N LYS A 10 5.55 9.71 2.70
CA LYS A 10 5.56 9.66 1.24
C LYS A 10 6.65 8.74 0.73
N LEU A 11 6.53 8.34 -0.52
CA LEU A 11 7.61 7.69 -1.25
C LEU A 11 8.74 8.69 -1.55
N LEU A 12 9.97 8.21 -1.52
CA LEU A 12 11.19 8.97 -1.77
C LEU A 12 11.79 8.57 -3.12
N ASP A 13 12.42 9.55 -3.79
CA ASP A 13 13.14 9.34 -5.07
C ASP A 13 12.26 8.68 -6.14
N VAL A 14 10.99 9.09 -6.19
CA VAL A 14 9.99 8.67 -7.19
C VAL A 14 9.53 9.88 -8.00
N GLU A 15 9.16 9.67 -9.25
CA GLU A 15 8.49 10.69 -10.04
C GLU A 15 7.02 10.82 -9.57
N TYR A 16 6.40 11.98 -9.82
CA TYR A 16 5.00 12.22 -9.42
C TYR A 16 4.02 11.23 -10.09
N ASP A 17 4.36 10.72 -11.28
CA ASP A 17 3.54 9.76 -12.05
C ASP A 17 3.89 8.29 -11.74
N ASP A 18 4.83 8.01 -10.82
CA ASP A 18 5.17 6.64 -10.44
C ASP A 18 4.10 6.07 -9.50
N ILE A 19 3.35 5.09 -10.01
CA ILE A 19 2.33 4.37 -9.26
C ILE A 19 2.87 3.01 -8.84
N VAL A 20 2.70 2.66 -7.57
CA VAL A 20 3.08 1.35 -7.04
C VAL A 20 2.25 0.25 -7.71
N GLU A 21 2.94 -0.73 -8.30
CA GLU A 21 2.31 -1.83 -9.02
C GLU A 21 2.38 -3.16 -8.23
N ILE A 22 1.53 -4.11 -8.63
CA ILE A 22 1.55 -5.46 -8.05
C ILE A 22 2.91 -6.11 -8.32
N ASN A 23 3.48 -6.74 -7.29
CA ASN A 23 4.82 -7.32 -7.21
C ASN A 23 5.97 -6.36 -6.94
N ASP A 24 5.74 -5.04 -6.90
CA ASP A 24 6.77 -4.13 -6.45
C ASP A 24 7.06 -4.31 -4.95
N ILE A 25 8.15 -3.71 -4.50
CA ILE A 25 8.56 -3.71 -3.09
C ILE A 25 8.44 -2.29 -2.56
N VAL A 26 7.74 -2.09 -1.46
CA VAL A 26 7.70 -0.81 -0.72
C VAL A 26 8.19 -1.08 0.70
N ASP A 27 9.24 -0.40 1.14
CA ASP A 27 9.80 -0.56 2.49
C ASP A 27 10.15 -2.02 2.86
N GLY A 28 10.56 -2.80 1.86
CA GLY A 28 10.88 -4.23 2.02
C GLY A 28 9.66 -5.17 2.05
N MET A 29 8.44 -4.64 1.90
CA MET A 29 7.19 -5.39 1.84
C MET A 29 6.76 -5.58 0.38
N ARG A 30 6.29 -6.78 0.02
CA ARG A 30 5.88 -7.07 -1.36
C ARG A 30 4.44 -6.68 -1.59
N VAL A 31 4.18 -5.91 -2.63
CA VAL A 31 2.81 -5.57 -3.06
C VAL A 31 2.13 -6.81 -3.63
N ILE A 32 1.03 -7.21 -3.02
CA ILE A 32 0.25 -8.39 -3.40
C ILE A 32 -1.08 -8.02 -4.08
N SER A 33 -1.60 -6.82 -3.81
CA SER A 33 -2.81 -6.32 -4.43
C SER A 33 -2.83 -4.80 -4.36
N LYS A 34 -3.65 -4.18 -5.21
CA LYS A 34 -3.94 -2.76 -5.18
C LYS A 34 -5.39 -2.51 -5.59
N ASP A 35 -5.98 -1.44 -5.08
CA ASP A 35 -7.31 -0.97 -5.43
C ASP A 35 -7.30 0.56 -5.53
N VAL A 36 -8.29 1.13 -6.22
CA VAL A 36 -8.41 2.60 -6.37
C VAL A 36 -9.82 3.05 -6.01
N ARG A 37 -9.92 4.14 -5.25
CA ARG A 37 -11.19 4.77 -4.86
C ARG A 37 -11.04 6.28 -4.86
N ASP A 38 -11.85 6.98 -5.64
CA ASP A 38 -11.86 8.45 -5.70
C ASP A 38 -10.49 9.12 -5.93
N GLY A 39 -9.56 8.42 -6.61
CA GLY A 39 -8.20 8.90 -6.88
C GLY A 39 -7.15 8.45 -5.86
N GLU A 40 -7.57 7.87 -4.74
CA GLU A 40 -6.71 7.29 -3.72
C GLU A 40 -6.39 5.83 -4.07
N TYR A 41 -5.13 5.44 -3.88
CA TYR A 41 -4.63 4.09 -4.16
C TYR A 41 -4.43 3.33 -2.86
N ALA A 42 -5.24 2.30 -2.62
CA ALA A 42 -5.00 1.35 -1.53
C ALA A 42 -4.04 0.25 -2.02
N VAL A 43 -2.87 0.18 -1.41
CA VAL A 43 -1.81 -0.78 -1.73
C VAL A 43 -1.69 -1.79 -0.60
N PHE A 44 -1.94 -3.05 -0.92
CA PHE A 44 -1.89 -4.16 0.03
C PHE A 44 -0.57 -4.88 -0.12
N MET A 45 0.16 -4.98 0.99
CA MET A 45 1.52 -5.51 0.99
C MET A 45 1.68 -6.61 2.03
N LEU A 46 2.54 -7.57 1.71
CA LEU A 46 2.90 -8.67 2.58
C LEU A 46 4.14 -8.31 3.40
N GLU A 47 3.98 -8.28 4.72
CA GLU A 47 5.05 -8.11 5.69
C GLU A 47 5.88 -9.38 5.85
N LEU A 48 7.11 -9.25 6.35
CA LEU A 48 8.02 -10.40 6.57
C LEU A 48 7.49 -11.41 7.61
N ASN A 49 6.61 -10.98 8.51
CA ASN A 49 5.97 -11.83 9.50
C ASN A 49 4.76 -12.62 8.95
N GLY A 50 4.39 -12.41 7.68
CA GLY A 50 3.25 -13.05 7.03
C GLY A 50 1.92 -12.29 7.15
N ASN A 51 1.89 -11.17 7.89
CA ASN A 51 0.73 -10.30 7.96
C ASN A 51 0.63 -9.41 6.73
N ILE A 52 -0.54 -8.80 6.57
CA ILE A 52 -0.81 -7.85 5.49
C ILE A 52 -0.98 -6.46 6.08
N CYS A 53 -0.41 -5.48 5.40
CA CYS A 53 -0.64 -4.08 5.65
C CYS A 53 -1.29 -3.42 4.43
N CYS A 54 -2.01 -2.34 4.68
CA CYS A 54 -2.67 -1.51 3.68
C CYS A 54 -2.15 -0.09 3.83
N TYR A 55 -1.54 0.46 2.78
CA TYR A 55 -1.16 1.86 2.70
C TYR A 55 -2.08 2.53 1.69
N VAL A 56 -2.66 3.66 2.08
CA VAL A 56 -3.47 4.48 1.17
C VAL A 56 -2.61 5.65 0.71
N PHE A 57 -2.48 5.77 -0.60
CA PHE A 57 -1.71 6.80 -1.25
C PHE A 57 -2.62 7.79 -1.98
N ASP A 58 -2.30 9.07 -1.84
CA ASP A 58 -2.70 10.12 -2.77
C ASP A 58 -1.45 10.52 -3.55
N GLU A 59 -1.38 10.11 -4.82
CA GLU A 59 -0.14 10.11 -5.62
C GLU A 59 1.01 9.39 -4.90
N VAL A 60 2.05 10.11 -4.49
CA VAL A 60 3.23 9.60 -3.77
C VAL A 60 3.11 9.74 -2.24
N PHE A 61 2.05 10.39 -1.74
CA PHE A 61 1.86 10.68 -0.32
C PHE A 61 1.04 9.59 0.36
N ILE A 62 1.52 9.11 1.51
CA ILE A 62 0.81 8.15 2.36
C ILE A 62 -0.16 8.94 3.24
N ILE A 63 -1.46 8.82 2.96
CA ILE A 63 -2.51 9.51 3.71
C ILE A 63 -3.09 8.66 4.84
N ALA A 64 -3.05 7.33 4.70
CA ALA A 64 -3.47 6.39 5.74
C ALA A 64 -2.62 5.11 5.70
N ARG A 65 -2.51 4.44 6.84
CA ARG A 65 -1.87 3.11 6.94
C ARG A 65 -2.52 2.27 8.03
N VAL A 66 -2.75 1.00 7.74
CA VAL A 66 -3.22 0.01 8.70
C VAL A 66 -2.42 -1.27 8.53
N ASN A 67 -1.92 -1.82 9.64
CA ASN A 67 -1.07 -3.02 9.64
C ASN A 67 -1.75 -4.14 10.42
N GLY A 68 -1.31 -5.38 10.21
CA GLY A 68 -1.71 -6.52 11.03
C GLY A 68 -2.97 -7.24 10.57
N PHE A 69 -3.36 -7.14 9.30
CA PHE A 69 -4.39 -8.00 8.73
C PHE A 69 -3.87 -9.44 8.61
N GLU A 70 -4.68 -10.42 9.01
CA GLU A 70 -4.33 -11.84 8.89
C GLU A 70 -4.47 -12.34 7.43
N THR A 71 -5.43 -11.79 6.67
CA THR A 71 -5.67 -12.18 5.28
C THR A 71 -5.87 -10.97 4.37
N LEU A 72 -5.60 -11.17 3.07
CA LEU A 72 -5.81 -10.14 2.06
C LEU A 72 -7.30 -9.77 1.94
N LEU A 73 -8.17 -10.75 2.14
CA LEU A 73 -9.61 -10.54 2.09
C LEU A 73 -10.07 -9.59 3.21
N ASP A 74 -9.51 -9.72 4.42
CA ASP A 74 -9.84 -8.83 5.53
C ASP A 74 -9.41 -7.40 5.25
N ALA A 75 -8.18 -7.21 4.74
CA ALA A 75 -7.65 -5.90 4.38
C ALA A 75 -8.50 -5.22 3.28
N ILE A 76 -8.84 -5.96 2.22
CA ILE A 76 -9.70 -5.46 1.13
C ILE A 76 -11.11 -5.15 1.65
N THR A 77 -11.64 -5.96 2.57
CA THR A 77 -12.98 -5.74 3.14
C THR A 77 -13.01 -4.47 3.98
N ALA A 78 -11.98 -4.23 4.80
CA ALA A 78 -11.85 -2.99 5.58
C ALA A 78 -11.78 -1.75 4.69
N TRP A 79 -10.96 -1.80 3.63
CA TRP A 79 -10.91 -0.73 2.62
C TRP A 79 -12.28 -0.47 1.97
N LYS A 80 -12.98 -1.52 1.53
CA LYS A 80 -14.31 -1.40 0.91
C LYS A 80 -15.41 -0.92 1.85
N ARG A 81 -15.19 -1.01 3.17
CA ARG A 81 -16.14 -0.58 4.20
C ARG A 81 -15.87 0.82 4.73
N ASP A 82 -14.89 1.54 4.19
CA ASP A 82 -14.49 2.87 4.68
C ASP A 82 -13.92 2.83 6.11
N GLU A 83 -13.29 1.71 6.49
CA GLU A 83 -12.66 1.52 7.81
C GLU A 83 -11.16 1.86 7.81
N ILE A 84 -10.63 2.35 6.68
CA ILE A 84 -9.24 2.76 6.44
C ILE A 84 -9.23 4.17 5.87
#